data_AF-A0AAU4NAD4-F1
#
_entry.id   AF-A0AAU4NAD4-F1
#
_cell.length_a   1.000
_cell.length_b   1.000
_cell.length_c   1.000
_cell.angle_alpha   90.00
_cell.angle_beta   90.00
_cell.angle_gamma   90.00
#
_symmetry.space_group_name_H-M   'P 1'
#
loop_
_entity.id
_entity.type
_entity.pdbx_description
1 polymer ?
#
loop_
_entity_poly.entity_id
_entity_poly.type
_entity_poly.pdbx_seq_one_letter_code
_entity_poly.pdbx_strand_id
1 'polypeptide(L)'
;MPSGNSWEPELRGALPERVAQWLSGSAAPAKNLLGGLEGALEAESESSALYALAWLITNMSNDRPILAVVDDMQWLDAPSLKLLLQVIPDLSDIPVLFIVGVRTSDVSHGGRLVELVLSSASKRTDLNPLSQGAANEVLAAEFGTPVDSE
;
A
#
# COMPACT_ATOMS: atom_id res chain seq x y z
N MET A 1 15.71 14.02 12.73
CA MET A 1 15.19 13.58 11.42
C MET A 1 13.93 12.79 11.69
N PRO A 2 12.74 13.16 11.20
CA PRO A 2 11.58 12.32 11.38
C PRO A 2 11.55 11.30 10.24
N SER A 3 11.88 10.06 10.55
CA SER A 3 11.49 8.88 9.78
C SER A 3 9.98 8.67 9.97
N GLY A 4 9.19 9.50 9.31
CA GLY A 4 7.72 9.39 9.31
C GLY A 4 7.30 8.41 8.23
N ASN A 5 6.92 7.20 8.62
CA ASN A 5 6.32 6.23 7.70
C ASN A 5 4.91 6.71 7.30
N SER A 6 4.71 6.93 6.00
CA SER A 6 3.58 7.67 5.41
C SER A 6 2.19 7.00 5.55
N TRP A 7 2.11 5.75 6.02
CA TRP A 7 0.87 4.97 6.11
C TRP A 7 0.12 5.11 7.47
N GLU A 8 0.53 6.03 8.33
CA GLU A 8 -0.03 6.28 9.67
C GLU A 8 -1.36 7.07 9.82
N PRO A 9 -2.02 7.66 8.81
CA PRO A 9 -3.10 8.63 9.08
C PRO A 9 -4.33 8.01 9.75
N GLU A 10 -4.69 6.77 9.43
CA GLU A 10 -5.83 6.10 10.07
C GLU A 10 -5.54 5.64 11.49
N LEU A 11 -4.30 5.19 11.77
CA LEU A 11 -3.87 4.79 13.10
C LEU A 11 -3.69 5.98 14.04
N ARG A 12 -3.26 7.15 13.52
CA ARG A 12 -3.19 8.39 14.31
C ARG A 12 -4.56 8.96 14.67
N GLY A 13 -5.55 8.81 13.80
CA GLY A 13 -6.91 9.28 14.03
C GLY A 13 -7.77 8.31 14.85
N ALA A 14 -7.35 7.05 14.97
CA ALA A 14 -8.06 6.03 15.71
C ALA A 14 -7.87 6.19 17.23
N LEU A 15 -8.94 5.93 17.98
CA LEU A 15 -8.84 5.84 19.44
C LEU A 15 -7.92 4.67 19.84
N PRO A 16 -7.08 4.81 20.88
CA PRO A 16 -6.15 3.75 21.32
C PRO A 16 -6.82 2.39 21.58
N GLU A 17 -8.07 2.42 22.04
CA GLU A 17 -8.98 1.27 22.20
C GLU A 17 -9.15 0.47 20.90
N ARG A 18 -9.45 1.16 19.79
CA ARG A 18 -9.68 0.52 18.50
C ARG A 18 -8.41 -0.10 17.94
N VAL A 19 -7.30 0.62 18.10
CA VAL A 19 -5.98 0.10 17.71
C VAL A 19 -5.65 -1.17 18.51
N ALA A 20 -5.95 -1.20 19.80
CA ALA A 20 -5.75 -2.39 20.64
C ALA A 20 -6.67 -3.55 20.22
N GLN A 21 -7.93 -3.28 19.84
CA GLN A 21 -8.84 -4.29 19.31
C GLN A 21 -8.32 -4.88 18.00
N TRP A 22 -7.87 -4.05 17.06
CA TRP A 22 -7.35 -4.51 15.78
C TRP A 22 -6.07 -5.32 15.90
N LEU A 23 -5.22 -4.97 16.87
CA LEU A 23 -3.97 -5.69 17.20
C LEU A 23 -4.19 -6.85 18.18
N SER A 24 -5.42 -7.32 18.39
CA SER A 24 -5.67 -8.45 19.28
C SER A 24 -5.49 -9.81 18.58
N GLY A 25 -5.26 -10.86 19.37
CA GLY A 25 -5.15 -12.23 18.88
C GLY A 25 -4.01 -12.42 17.88
N SER A 26 -4.30 -13.05 16.74
CA SER A 26 -3.32 -13.34 15.69
C SER A 26 -2.73 -12.09 15.02
N ALA A 27 -3.35 -10.92 15.18
CA ALA A 27 -2.84 -9.65 14.69
C ALA A 27 -1.82 -8.98 15.63
N ALA A 28 -1.67 -9.46 16.88
CA ALA A 28 -0.78 -8.85 17.87
C ALA A 28 0.67 -8.65 17.39
N PRO A 29 1.29 -9.59 16.64
CA PRO A 29 2.64 -9.38 16.13
C PRO A 29 2.76 -8.24 15.12
N ALA A 30 1.67 -7.80 14.49
CA ALA A 30 1.69 -6.69 13.53
C ALA A 30 2.09 -5.36 14.20
N LYS A 31 1.93 -5.24 15.52
CA LYS A 31 2.38 -4.07 16.28
C LYS A 31 3.87 -3.77 16.05
N ASN A 32 4.67 -4.82 15.89
CA ASN A 32 6.11 -4.68 15.69
C ASN A 32 6.45 -4.13 14.30
N LEU A 33 5.65 -4.47 13.28
CA LEU A 33 5.75 -3.85 11.95
C LEU A 33 5.36 -2.38 11.99
N LEU A 34 4.34 -2.05 12.79
CA LEU A 34 3.86 -0.68 12.93
C LEU A 34 4.85 0.22 13.71
N GLY A 35 5.75 -0.36 14.50
CA GLY A 35 6.80 0.34 15.25
C GLY A 35 8.03 0.71 14.42
N GLY A 36 8.09 0.36 13.13
CA GLY A 36 9.23 0.61 12.25
C GLY A 36 10.16 -0.59 12.07
N LEU A 37 11.25 -0.39 11.31
CA LEU A 37 12.19 -1.46 10.91
C LEU A 37 12.78 -2.24 12.09
N GLU A 38 12.96 -1.59 13.25
CA GLU A 38 13.50 -2.23 14.45
C GLU A 38 12.55 -3.30 15.02
N GLY A 39 11.24 -3.06 15.03
CA GLY A 39 10.27 -4.06 15.49
C GLY A 39 10.11 -5.23 14.50
N ALA A 40 10.25 -4.97 13.19
CA ALA A 40 10.21 -6.03 12.19
C ALA A 40 11.33 -7.08 12.36
N LEU A 41 12.51 -6.65 12.85
CA LEU A 41 13.65 -7.52 13.14
C LEU A 41 13.49 -8.38 14.40
N GLU A 42 12.56 -8.02 15.30
CA GLU A 42 12.25 -8.76 16.54
C GLU A 42 11.15 -9.82 16.34
N ALA A 43 10.51 -9.89 15.17
CA ALA A 43 9.53 -10.93 14.89
C ALA A 43 10.20 -12.32 14.84
N GLU A 44 9.61 -13.32 15.52
CA GLU A 44 10.14 -14.70 15.58
C GLU A 44 10.39 -15.33 14.20
N SER A 45 9.70 -14.83 13.16
CA SER A 45 9.94 -15.13 11.75
C SER A 45 9.32 -14.02 10.88
N GLU A 46 9.98 -13.64 9.78
CA GLU A 46 9.41 -12.74 8.75
C GLU A 46 8.00 -13.20 8.35
N SER A 47 7.78 -14.51 8.15
CA SER A 47 6.47 -15.04 7.79
C SER A 47 5.40 -14.81 8.86
N SER A 48 5.76 -14.79 10.14
CA SER A 48 4.82 -14.58 11.25
C SER A 48 4.31 -13.14 11.30
N ALA A 49 5.21 -12.16 11.13
CA ALA A 49 4.85 -10.75 11.08
C ALA A 49 3.93 -10.45 9.89
N LEU A 50 4.20 -11.10 8.76
CA LEU A 50 3.44 -11.00 7.53
C LEU A 50 2.00 -11.51 7.66
N TYR A 51 1.80 -12.69 8.25
CA TYR A 51 0.45 -13.19 8.54
C TYR A 51 -0.28 -12.33 9.58
N ALA A 52 0.45 -11.73 10.52
CA ALA A 52 -0.15 -10.81 11.47
C ALA A 52 -0.71 -9.54 10.78
N LEU A 53 -0.07 -9.06 9.71
CA LEU A 53 -0.61 -7.95 8.91
C LEU A 53 -1.93 -8.34 8.22
N ALA A 54 -2.03 -9.55 7.68
CA ALA A 54 -3.28 -10.04 7.09
C ALA A 54 -4.40 -10.07 8.14
N TRP A 55 -4.12 -10.59 9.34
CA TRP A 55 -5.06 -10.57 10.46
C TRP A 55 -5.44 -9.16 10.91
N LEU A 56 -4.49 -8.23 10.91
CA LEU A 56 -4.76 -6.83 11.23
C LEU A 56 -5.75 -6.23 10.22
N ILE A 57 -5.53 -6.45 8.93
CA ILE A 57 -6.42 -5.99 7.86
C ILE A 57 -7.81 -6.64 8.01
N THR A 58 -7.88 -7.93 8.27
CA THR A 58 -9.15 -8.63 8.55
C THR A 58 -9.88 -8.01 9.73
N ASN A 59 -9.18 -7.78 10.86
CA ASN A 59 -9.78 -7.18 12.04
C ASN A 59 -10.28 -5.76 11.78
N MET A 60 -9.52 -4.94 11.06
CA MET A 60 -9.94 -3.60 10.64
C MET A 60 -11.17 -3.66 9.71
N SER A 61 -11.24 -4.67 8.84
CA SER A 61 -12.30 -4.80 7.83
C SER A 61 -13.67 -5.12 8.45
N ASN A 62 -13.67 -5.72 9.65
CA ASN A 62 -14.88 -6.00 10.41
C ASN A 62 -15.60 -4.73 10.88
N ASP A 63 -14.86 -3.63 11.06
CA ASP A 63 -15.44 -2.35 11.48
C ASP A 63 -15.93 -1.54 10.28
N ARG A 64 -15.14 -1.53 9.19
CA ARG A 64 -15.40 -0.74 7.98
C ARG A 64 -14.59 -1.24 6.79
N PRO A 65 -15.05 -0.98 5.54
CA PRO A 65 -14.24 -1.26 4.35
C PRO A 65 -12.87 -0.57 4.40
N ILE A 66 -11.85 -1.23 3.85
CA ILE A 66 -10.46 -0.75 3.84
C ILE A 66 -10.03 -0.43 2.41
N LEU A 67 -9.36 0.71 2.24
CA LEU A 67 -8.55 1.02 1.07
C LEU A 67 -7.07 0.90 1.47
N ALA A 68 -6.37 -0.08 0.91
CA ALA A 68 -4.92 -0.24 1.06
C ALA A 68 -4.22 0.28 -0.19
N VAL A 69 -3.34 1.27 -0.03
CA VAL A 69 -2.59 1.85 -1.14
C VAL A 69 -1.12 1.48 -1.00
N VAL A 70 -0.57 0.84 -2.03
CA VAL A 70 0.86 0.59 -2.18
C VAL A 70 1.34 1.48 -3.31
N ASP A 71 2.02 2.57 -2.96
CA ASP A 71 2.67 3.41 -3.95
C ASP A 71 4.04 2.83 -4.31
N ASP A 72 4.48 3.04 -5.54
CA ASP A 72 5.81 2.66 -6.01
C ASP A 72 6.20 1.18 -5.73
N MET A 73 5.34 0.24 -6.11
CA MET A 73 5.55 -1.20 -5.88
C MET A 73 6.92 -1.72 -6.36
N GLN A 74 7.49 -1.12 -7.41
CA GLN A 74 8.80 -1.49 -7.93
C GLN A 74 9.95 -1.31 -6.92
N TRP A 75 9.75 -0.57 -5.84
CA TRP A 75 10.73 -0.37 -4.76
C TRP A 75 10.61 -1.41 -3.64
N LEU A 76 9.58 -2.26 -3.68
CA LEU A 76 9.42 -3.32 -2.70
C LEU A 76 10.51 -4.38 -2.86
N ASP A 77 11.00 -4.88 -1.73
CA ASP A 77 11.89 -6.03 -1.70
C ASP A 77 11.14 -7.33 -2.05
N ALA A 78 11.92 -8.39 -2.31
CA ALA A 78 11.35 -9.68 -2.68
C ALA A 78 10.42 -10.30 -1.60
N PRO A 79 10.73 -10.21 -0.29
CA PRO A 79 9.81 -10.64 0.76
C PRO A 79 8.46 -9.90 0.74
N SER A 80 8.47 -8.57 0.58
CA SER A 80 7.25 -7.77 0.51
C SER A 80 6.41 -8.07 -0.74
N LEU A 81 7.03 -8.34 -1.89
CA LEU A 81 6.29 -8.76 -3.09
C LEU A 81 5.65 -10.15 -2.90
N LYS A 82 6.37 -11.10 -2.30
CA LYS A 82 5.84 -12.43 -1.99
C LYS A 82 4.67 -12.35 -1.01
N LEU A 83 4.73 -11.43 -0.05
CA LEU A 83 3.62 -11.16 0.86
C LEU A 83 2.36 -10.78 0.09
N LEU A 84 2.44 -9.80 -0.80
CA LEU A 84 1.28 -9.33 -1.56
C LEU A 84 0.65 -10.48 -2.35
N LEU A 85 1.47 -11.34 -2.95
CA LEU A 85 1.02 -12.54 -3.67
C LEU A 85 0.36 -13.60 -2.79
N GLN A 86 0.76 -13.70 -1.52
CA GLN A 86 0.21 -14.66 -0.56
C GLN A 86 -1.06 -14.15 0.10
N VAL A 87 -1.08 -12.88 0.51
CA VAL A 87 -2.12 -12.32 1.36
C VAL A 87 -3.30 -11.78 0.55
N ILE A 88 -3.08 -11.11 -0.57
CA ILE A 88 -4.17 -10.51 -1.36
C ILE A 88 -5.24 -11.56 -1.75
N PRO A 89 -4.89 -12.77 -2.21
CA PRO A 89 -5.89 -13.80 -2.50
C PRO A 89 -6.78 -14.16 -1.31
N ASP A 90 -6.18 -14.29 -0.12
CA ASP A 90 -6.90 -14.65 1.11
C ASP A 90 -7.82 -13.52 1.60
N LEU A 91 -7.53 -12.28 1.22
CA LEU A 91 -8.35 -11.11 1.56
C LEU A 91 -9.47 -10.83 0.53
N SER A 92 -9.64 -11.67 -0.49
CA SER A 92 -10.65 -11.45 -1.53
C SER A 92 -12.10 -11.61 -1.05
N ASP A 93 -12.31 -12.26 0.10
CA ASP A 93 -13.63 -12.50 0.70
C ASP A 93 -14.03 -11.44 1.75
N ILE A 94 -13.20 -10.42 1.98
CA ILE A 94 -13.44 -9.33 2.95
C ILE A 94 -13.48 -7.96 2.25
N PRO A 95 -14.09 -6.91 2.85
CA PRO A 95 -14.30 -5.63 2.18
C PRO A 95 -13.01 -4.79 2.13
N VAL A 96 -12.03 -5.23 1.34
CA VAL A 96 -10.73 -4.59 1.18
C VAL A 96 -10.42 -4.35 -0.30
N LEU A 97 -10.05 -3.12 -0.65
CA LEU A 97 -9.55 -2.77 -1.96
C LEU A 97 -8.05 -2.45 -1.88
N PHE A 98 -7.25 -3.15 -2.65
CA PHE A 98 -5.85 -2.80 -2.88
C PHE A 98 -5.71 -1.96 -4.14
N ILE A 99 -5.07 -0.79 -4.02
CA ILE A 99 -4.60 0.01 -5.15
C ILE A 99 -3.08 -0.02 -5.12
N VAL A 100 -2.50 -0.49 -6.22
CA VAL A 100 -1.05 -0.64 -6.34
C VAL A 100 -0.55 0.22 -7.49
N GLY A 101 0.31 1.19 -7.18
CA GLY A 101 1.03 1.99 -8.15
C GLY A 101 2.31 1.27 -8.59
N VAL A 102 2.55 1.22 -9.89
CA VAL A 102 3.81 0.74 -10.45
C VAL A 102 4.25 1.67 -11.57
N ARG A 103 5.54 1.96 -11.64
CA ARG A 103 6.10 2.74 -12.74
C ARG A 103 6.16 1.92 -14.02
N THR A 104 5.63 2.46 -15.12
CA THR A 104 5.54 1.76 -16.42
C THR A 104 6.89 1.23 -16.92
N SER A 105 7.97 2.00 -16.75
CA SER A 105 9.33 1.59 -17.17
C SER A 105 9.87 0.39 -16.40
N ASP A 106 9.39 0.18 -15.17
CA ASP A 106 9.89 -0.86 -14.27
C ASP A 106 9.03 -2.11 -14.33
N VAL A 107 7.87 -2.09 -15.01
CA VAL A 107 7.09 -3.30 -15.29
C VAL A 107 7.91 -4.32 -16.10
N SER A 108 8.72 -3.87 -17.05
CA SER A 108 9.58 -4.75 -17.86
C SER A 108 10.92 -5.10 -17.21
N HIS A 109 11.30 -4.42 -16.13
CA HIS A 109 12.60 -4.60 -15.46
C HIS A 109 12.49 -5.11 -14.01
N GLY A 110 11.30 -5.10 -13.41
CA GLY A 110 11.02 -5.43 -12.01
C GLY A 110 11.08 -6.94 -11.68
N GLY A 111 11.40 -7.77 -12.67
CA GLY A 111 11.54 -9.21 -12.51
C GLY A 111 10.23 -9.95 -12.28
N ARG A 112 10.33 -11.28 -12.17
CA ARG A 112 9.19 -12.20 -12.17
C ARG A 112 8.15 -11.95 -11.07
N LEU A 113 8.56 -11.46 -9.90
CA LEU A 113 7.63 -11.23 -8.79
C LEU A 113 6.72 -10.02 -9.05
N VAL A 114 7.26 -8.93 -9.60
CA VAL A 114 6.48 -7.76 -10.02
C VAL A 114 5.45 -8.15 -11.09
N GLU A 115 5.87 -8.90 -12.10
CA GLU A 115 4.97 -9.41 -13.15
C GLU A 115 3.83 -10.26 -12.57
N LEU A 116 4.13 -11.14 -11.60
CA LEU A 116 3.11 -11.96 -10.95
C LEU A 116 2.08 -11.11 -10.21
N VAL A 117 2.50 -10.09 -9.45
CA VAL A 117 1.58 -9.20 -8.73
C VAL A 117 0.70 -8.42 -9.71
N LEU A 118 1.26 -7.96 -10.82
CA LEU A 118 0.48 -7.25 -11.84
C LEU A 118 -0.50 -8.17 -12.57
N SER A 119 -0.13 -9.44 -12.76
CA SER A 119 -1.00 -10.43 -13.41
C SER A 119 -2.15 -10.90 -12.51
N SER A 120 -2.02 -10.79 -11.19
CA SER A 120 -3.09 -11.13 -10.24
C SER A 120 -4.08 -10.00 -10.01
N ALA A 121 -3.83 -8.80 -10.56
CA ALA A 121 -4.72 -7.65 -10.40
C ALA A 121 -6.06 -7.89 -11.09
N SER A 122 -7.17 -7.70 -10.36
CA SER A 122 -8.52 -7.82 -10.91
C SER A 122 -8.85 -6.73 -11.94
N LYS A 123 -8.17 -5.58 -11.86
CA LYS A 123 -8.29 -4.49 -12.81
C LYS A 123 -6.96 -3.76 -12.95
N ARG A 124 -6.57 -3.49 -14.18
CA ARG A 124 -5.41 -2.65 -14.52
C ARG A 124 -5.88 -1.37 -15.20
N THR A 125 -5.29 -0.25 -14.78
CA THR A 125 -5.51 1.07 -15.40
C THR A 125 -4.15 1.63 -15.79
N ASP A 126 -3.87 1.74 -17.08
CA ASP A 126 -2.65 2.38 -17.57
C ASP A 126 -2.86 3.90 -17.62
N LEU A 127 -2.04 4.64 -16.88
CA LEU A 127 -2.05 6.10 -16.90
C LEU A 127 -1.15 6.60 -18.01
N ASN A 128 -1.73 7.35 -18.95
CA ASN A 128 -0.98 8.02 -20.00
C ASN A 128 -0.39 9.33 -19.48
N PRO A 129 0.68 9.85 -20.11
CA PRO A 129 1.13 11.22 -19.87
C PRO A 129 -0.03 12.21 -20.00
N LEU A 130 0.08 13.34 -19.27
CA LEU A 130 -0.89 14.42 -19.39
C LEU A 130 -1.01 14.85 -20.85
N SER A 131 -2.25 15.03 -21.32
CA SER A 131 -2.48 15.71 -22.58
C SER A 131 -1.98 17.15 -22.48
N GLN A 132 -1.69 17.79 -23.61
CA GLN A 132 -1.29 19.19 -23.61
C GLN A 132 -2.32 20.09 -22.93
N GLY A 133 -3.62 19.85 -23.16
CA GLY A 133 -4.69 20.58 -22.48
C GLY A 133 -4.69 20.38 -20.96
N ALA A 134 -4.55 19.14 -20.49
CA ALA A 134 -4.48 18.85 -19.06
C ALA A 134 -3.21 19.44 -18.42
N ALA A 135 -2.08 19.43 -19.13
CA ALA A 135 -0.85 20.09 -18.68
C ALA A 135 -1.05 21.61 -18.54
N ASN A 136 -1.71 22.25 -19.51
CA ASN A 136 -2.03 23.67 -19.45
C ASN A 136 -2.98 24.01 -18.29
N GLU A 137 -3.96 23.16 -18.00
CA GLU A 137 -4.85 23.32 -16.83
C GLU A 137 -4.08 23.25 -15.51
N VAL A 138 -3.17 22.27 -15.35
CA VAL A 138 -2.33 22.15 -14.16
C VAL A 138 -1.41 23.38 -14.00
N LEU A 139 -0.78 23.82 -15.09
CA LEU A 139 0.08 25.00 -15.08
C LEU A 139 -0.71 26.28 -14.76
N ALA A 140 -1.89 26.45 -15.34
CA ALA A 140 -2.73 27.61 -15.06
C ALA A 140 -3.23 27.63 -13.60
N ALA A 141 -3.53 26.47 -13.01
CA ALA A 141 -3.91 26.35 -11.62
C ALA A 141 -2.76 26.72 -10.66
N GLU A 142 -1.53 26.31 -10.99
CA GLU A 142 -0.36 26.57 -10.15
C GLU A 142 0.16 28.02 -10.27
N PHE A 143 0.19 28.57 -11.49
CA PHE A 143 0.79 29.88 -11.76
C PHE A 143 -0.22 31.03 -11.91
N GLY A 144 -1.53 30.73 -11.90
CA GLY A 144 -2.59 31.74 -11.93
C GLY A 144 -2.77 32.47 -13.27
N THR A 145 -2.06 32.03 -14.32
CA THR A 145 -2.15 32.59 -15.68
C THR A 145 -2.29 31.50 -16.72
N PRO A 146 -3.07 31.69 -17.80
CA PRO A 146 -3.12 30.75 -18.91
C PRO A 146 -1.73 30.54 -19.52
N VAL A 147 -1.43 29.31 -19.93
CA VAL A 147 -0.22 29.01 -20.69
C VAL A 147 -0.39 29.54 -22.11
N ASP A 148 0.55 30.34 -22.60
CA ASP A 148 0.55 30.82 -23.98
C ASP A 148 0.60 29.63 -24.94
N SER A 149 -0.32 29.61 -25.90
CA SER A 149 -0.31 28.64 -26.99
C SER A 149 0.72 29.08 -28.03
N GLU A 150 1.87 28.40 -28.10
CA GLU A 150 2.72 28.39 -29.31
C GLU A 150 2.05 27.64 -30.46
#